data_AF-A0A535AJ38-F1
#
_entry.id   AF-A0A535AJ38-F1
#
_cell.length_a   1.000
_cell.length_b   1.000
_cell.length_c   1.000
_cell.angle_alpha   90.00
_cell.angle_beta   90.00
_cell.angle_gamma   90.00
#
_symmetry.space_group_name_H-M   'P 1'
#
loop_
_entity.id
_entity.type
_entity.pdbx_description
1 polymer ?
#
loop_
_entity_poly.entity_id
_entity_poly.type
_entity_poly.pdbx_seq_one_letter_code
_entity_poly.pdbx_strand_id
1 'polypeptide(L)'
;MRDPHPPARRWEHAPPPRGRIQGVWPLAGRGLAARPAAQGRPELERAHLVISVVDYGVGNLANVERALRRAGAHEIAMTSDARTILESRAIVLPGVGHFGHCARELAARGLDATVREAREQGIPILGLCVGMQLFFERSEEDASARGLGFMAGVVRRLSGAVRVPHIGWNEVRQRRSHPWLSGIPDGSHFYFVHSFAPD
;
A
#
# COMPACT_ATOMS: atom_id res chain seq x y z
N MET A 1 -25.12 14.12 47.13
CA MET A 1 -25.27 14.77 45.81
C MET A 1 -24.45 13.96 44.82
N ARG A 2 -25.09 13.03 44.12
CA ARG A 2 -24.49 12.13 43.13
C ARG A 2 -25.35 12.25 41.87
N ASP A 3 -24.75 12.61 40.75
CA ASP A 3 -25.41 12.60 39.43
C ASP A 3 -25.23 11.21 38.78
N PRO A 4 -26.26 10.63 38.16
CA PRO A 4 -26.17 9.35 37.47
C PRO A 4 -25.82 9.51 35.98
N HIS A 5 -24.86 8.73 35.50
CA HIS A 5 -24.60 8.50 34.08
C HIS A 5 -25.75 7.69 33.40
N PRO A 6 -26.17 8.03 32.17
CA PRO A 6 -26.97 7.12 31.34
C PRO A 6 -26.08 6.15 30.53
N PRO A 7 -26.54 4.92 30.23
CA PRO A 7 -25.76 3.94 29.48
C PRO A 7 -25.92 4.14 27.96
N ALA A 8 -24.82 4.12 27.21
CA ALA A 8 -24.83 4.07 25.75
C ALA A 8 -24.75 2.62 25.24
N ARG A 9 -25.52 2.36 24.18
CA ARG A 9 -26.09 1.08 23.79
C ARG A 9 -25.15 0.20 22.95
N ARG A 10 -25.35 -1.11 23.10
CA ARG A 10 -24.80 -2.24 22.33
C ARG A 10 -25.17 -2.12 20.84
N TRP A 11 -24.18 -2.17 19.94
CA TRP A 11 -24.40 -2.21 18.48
C TRP A 11 -24.54 -3.66 18.02
N GLU A 12 -25.77 -4.14 17.94
CA GLU A 12 -26.13 -5.43 17.33
C GLU A 12 -26.79 -5.18 15.97
N HIS A 13 -26.11 -5.64 14.91
CA HIS A 13 -26.58 -5.94 13.55
C HIS A 13 -27.03 -4.79 12.62
N ALA A 14 -26.43 -4.75 11.41
CA ALA A 14 -26.95 -4.01 10.26
C ALA A 14 -27.97 -4.88 9.48
N PRO A 15 -29.09 -4.33 8.98
CA PRO A 15 -30.08 -5.09 8.20
C PRO A 15 -29.64 -5.27 6.73
N PRO A 16 -30.03 -6.36 6.04
CA PRO A 16 -29.71 -6.56 4.63
C PRO A 16 -30.78 -5.92 3.72
N PRO A 17 -30.40 -5.33 2.55
CA PRO A 17 -31.38 -4.98 1.54
C PRO A 17 -31.69 -6.19 0.65
N ARG A 18 -32.97 -6.61 0.66
CA ARG A 18 -33.58 -7.46 -0.37
C ARG A 18 -34.15 -6.57 -1.49
N GLY A 19 -33.94 -6.96 -2.75
CA GLY A 19 -34.74 -6.46 -3.87
C GLY A 19 -34.06 -6.57 -5.24
N ARG A 20 -34.38 -7.64 -5.99
CA ARG A 20 -34.17 -7.75 -7.45
C ARG A 20 -35.50 -7.49 -8.14
N ILE A 21 -35.68 -6.43 -8.94
CA ILE A 21 -36.67 -6.35 -10.03
C ILE A 21 -36.16 -5.43 -11.17
N GLN A 22 -35.90 -6.07 -12.32
CA GLN A 22 -35.99 -5.63 -13.73
C GLN A 22 -35.52 -4.23 -14.19
N GLY A 23 -34.56 -4.24 -15.12
CA GLY A 23 -34.32 -3.18 -16.09
C GLY A 23 -33.58 -3.77 -17.30
N VAL A 24 -34.27 -3.83 -18.42
CA VAL A 24 -33.86 -4.42 -19.70
C VAL A 24 -32.71 -3.61 -20.33
N TRP A 25 -31.66 -4.28 -20.81
CA TRP A 25 -30.57 -3.65 -21.57
C TRP A 25 -30.99 -3.45 -23.02
N PRO A 26 -30.92 -2.22 -23.59
CA PRO A 26 -30.86 -2.06 -25.02
C PRO A 26 -29.42 -2.30 -25.50
N LEU A 27 -29.29 -3.19 -26.48
CA LEU A 27 -28.11 -3.33 -27.32
C LEU A 27 -27.94 -2.11 -28.24
N ALA A 28 -26.67 -1.80 -28.51
CA ALA A 28 -26.11 -1.12 -29.69
C ALA A 28 -26.12 0.42 -29.76
N GLY A 29 -24.91 0.97 -29.82
CA GLY A 29 -24.58 2.30 -30.33
C GLY A 29 -23.07 2.44 -30.53
N ARG A 30 -22.61 2.20 -31.75
CA ARG A 30 -21.20 2.22 -32.17
C ARG A 30 -20.57 3.61 -32.03
N GLY A 31 -19.29 3.64 -31.66
CA GLY A 31 -18.44 4.82 -31.71
C GLY A 31 -17.01 4.53 -31.24
N LEU A 32 -16.32 3.57 -31.88
CA LEU A 32 -14.87 3.43 -31.73
C LEU A 32 -14.20 4.64 -32.39
N ALA A 33 -13.74 5.60 -31.59
CA ALA A 33 -12.67 6.49 -32.02
C ALA A 33 -11.34 5.72 -31.91
N ALA A 34 -10.70 5.52 -33.05
CA ALA A 34 -9.40 4.87 -33.15
C ALA A 34 -8.35 5.65 -32.35
N ARG A 35 -7.64 4.98 -31.44
CA ARG A 35 -6.40 5.50 -30.85
C ARG A 35 -5.31 5.42 -31.93
N PRO A 36 -4.52 6.48 -32.15
CA PRO A 36 -3.42 6.41 -33.10
C PRO A 36 -2.37 5.39 -32.60
N ALA A 37 -1.83 4.64 -33.55
CA ALA A 37 -0.81 3.63 -33.32
C ALA A 37 0.45 4.28 -32.73
N ALA A 38 0.81 3.88 -31.51
CA ALA A 38 2.11 4.19 -30.95
C ALA A 38 3.14 3.27 -31.62
N GLN A 39 3.82 3.80 -32.65
CA GLN A 39 4.96 3.16 -33.28
C GLN A 39 6.17 3.20 -32.34
N GLY A 40 6.78 2.03 -32.13
CA GLY A 40 8.16 1.89 -31.66
C GLY A 40 8.38 1.80 -30.15
N ARG A 41 8.27 0.59 -29.59
CA ARG A 41 9.10 0.16 -28.46
C ARG A 41 9.68 -1.22 -28.77
N PRO A 42 10.91 -1.32 -29.29
CA PRO A 42 11.53 -2.62 -29.53
C PRO A 42 12.04 -3.21 -28.21
N GLU A 43 11.85 -4.52 -28.05
CA GLU A 43 12.60 -5.41 -27.13
C GLU A 43 12.49 -5.12 -25.62
N LEU A 44 11.28 -4.80 -25.15
CA LEU A 44 10.86 -4.88 -23.74
C LEU A 44 9.74 -5.92 -23.57
N GLU A 45 9.73 -6.92 -24.44
CA GLU A 45 8.81 -8.06 -24.35
C GLU A 45 9.40 -9.09 -23.38
N ARG A 46 8.93 -9.03 -22.12
CA ARG A 46 9.23 -9.90 -20.96
C ARG A 46 10.22 -9.38 -19.91
N ALA A 47 10.28 -8.07 -19.66
CA ALA A 47 10.19 -7.71 -18.23
C ALA A 47 8.83 -8.27 -17.78
N HIS A 48 8.85 -9.42 -17.11
CA HIS A 48 7.65 -10.20 -16.85
C HIS A 48 6.61 -9.28 -16.22
N LEU A 49 5.33 -9.45 -16.55
CA LEU A 49 4.22 -8.63 -16.02
C LEU A 49 3.99 -8.87 -14.51
N VAL A 50 5.02 -9.39 -13.83
CA VAL A 50 5.11 -9.79 -12.46
C VAL A 50 5.25 -8.58 -11.57
N ILE A 51 4.37 -8.50 -10.58
CA ILE A 51 4.53 -7.67 -9.40
C ILE A 51 5.31 -8.47 -8.36
N SER A 52 6.47 -7.98 -7.95
CA SER A 52 7.25 -8.62 -6.89
C SER A 52 6.83 -8.08 -5.53
N VAL A 53 6.37 -8.97 -4.65
CA VAL A 53 6.17 -8.68 -3.22
C VAL A 53 7.43 -9.13 -2.49
N VAL A 54 8.16 -8.17 -1.92
CA VAL A 54 9.44 -8.44 -1.25
C VAL A 54 9.19 -9.28 0.00
N ASP A 55 9.62 -10.53 -0.03
CA ASP A 55 9.59 -11.44 1.10
C ASP A 55 10.93 -11.38 1.83
N TYR A 56 10.96 -10.62 2.91
CA TYR A 56 12.12 -10.54 3.80
C TYR A 56 11.81 -11.13 5.18
N GLY A 57 10.80 -12.01 5.26
CA GLY A 57 10.37 -12.66 6.51
C GLY A 57 9.43 -11.81 7.39
N VAL A 58 9.05 -10.60 6.94
CA VAL A 58 8.14 -9.70 7.66
C VAL A 58 6.99 -9.27 6.76
N GLY A 59 5.80 -9.15 7.34
CA GLY A 59 4.60 -8.67 6.65
C GLY A 59 3.47 -9.69 6.65
N ASN A 60 2.33 -9.29 6.11
CA ASN A 60 1.18 -10.17 5.91
C ASN A 60 1.07 -10.52 4.42
N LEU A 61 2.03 -11.30 3.93
CA LEU A 61 2.21 -11.55 2.50
C LEU A 61 0.97 -12.20 1.87
N ALA A 62 0.33 -13.14 2.58
CA ALA A 62 -0.88 -13.80 2.10
C ALA A 62 -2.05 -12.83 1.87
N ASN A 63 -2.25 -11.85 2.75
CA ASN A 63 -3.29 -10.84 2.55
C ASN A 63 -2.91 -9.82 1.48
N VAL A 64 -1.63 -9.46 1.36
CA VAL A 64 -1.13 -8.61 0.27
C VAL A 64 -1.38 -9.29 -1.07
N GLU A 65 -1.00 -10.55 -1.22
CA GLU A 65 -1.23 -11.33 -2.44
C GLU A 65 -2.73 -11.37 -2.79
N ARG A 66 -3.60 -11.71 -1.82
CA ARG A 66 -5.06 -11.74 -2.02
C ARG A 66 -5.59 -10.38 -2.48
N ALA A 67 -5.13 -9.29 -1.87
CA ALA A 67 -5.55 -7.93 -2.23
C ALA A 67 -5.11 -7.57 -3.66
N LEU A 68 -3.86 -7.89 -4.03
CA LEU A 68 -3.33 -7.68 -5.37
C LEU A 68 -4.12 -8.49 -6.42
N ARG A 69 -4.39 -9.78 -6.14
CA ARG A 69 -5.24 -10.61 -7.01
C ARG A 69 -6.64 -10.05 -7.15
N ARG A 70 -7.23 -9.58 -6.06
CA ARG A 70 -8.56 -8.95 -6.07
C ARG A 70 -8.57 -7.66 -6.89
N ALA A 71 -7.46 -6.93 -6.91
CA ALA A 71 -7.25 -5.74 -7.72
C ALA A 71 -6.93 -6.03 -9.20
N GLY A 72 -6.85 -7.31 -9.60
CA GLY A 72 -6.63 -7.74 -10.99
C GLY A 72 -5.17 -8.07 -11.34
N ALA A 73 -4.27 -8.15 -10.37
CA ALA A 73 -2.92 -8.65 -10.61
C ALA A 73 -2.94 -10.19 -10.74
N HIS A 74 -2.43 -10.71 -11.86
CA HIS A 74 -2.42 -12.15 -12.13
C HIS A 74 -1.03 -12.77 -11.90
N GLU A 75 0.01 -12.05 -12.31
CA GLU A 75 1.42 -12.42 -12.13
C GLU A 75 1.98 -11.72 -10.88
N ILE A 76 2.13 -12.48 -9.80
CA ILE A 76 2.65 -11.98 -8.52
C ILE A 76 3.73 -12.96 -8.06
N ALA A 77 4.90 -12.44 -7.70
CA ALA A 77 5.97 -13.22 -7.09
C ALA A 77 6.19 -12.75 -5.66
N MET A 78 5.94 -13.62 -4.68
CA MET A 78 6.41 -13.41 -3.31
C MET A 78 7.84 -13.94 -3.26
N THR A 79 8.82 -13.04 -3.15
CA THR A 79 10.21 -13.43 -3.41
C THR A 79 11.22 -12.64 -2.59
N SER A 80 12.30 -13.31 -2.22
CA SER A 80 13.52 -12.73 -1.66
C SER A 80 14.67 -12.75 -2.67
N ASP A 81 14.42 -13.13 -3.92
CA ASP A 81 15.43 -13.22 -4.97
C ASP A 81 15.63 -11.84 -5.62
N ALA A 82 16.86 -11.32 -5.52
CA ALA A 82 17.19 -9.98 -5.98
C ALA A 82 16.93 -9.80 -7.49
N ARG A 83 17.27 -10.82 -8.30
CA ARG A 83 17.06 -10.79 -9.74
C ARG A 83 15.58 -10.67 -10.09
N THR A 84 14.74 -11.48 -9.47
CA THR A 84 13.27 -11.44 -9.65
C THR A 84 12.69 -10.09 -9.26
N ILE A 85 13.24 -9.44 -8.24
CA ILE A 85 12.81 -8.09 -7.81
C ILE A 85 13.20 -7.04 -8.87
N LEU A 86 14.44 -7.06 -9.35
CA LEU A 86 14.97 -6.10 -10.32
C LEU A 86 14.39 -6.26 -11.73
N GLU A 87 13.96 -7.47 -12.11
CA GLU A 87 13.30 -7.72 -13.40
C GLU A 87 11.77 -7.48 -13.36
N SER A 88 11.22 -7.08 -12.19
CA SER A 88 9.78 -6.92 -12.00
C SER A 88 9.23 -5.63 -12.60
N ARG A 89 7.94 -5.64 -12.96
CA ARG A 89 7.24 -4.45 -13.45
C ARG A 89 7.01 -3.41 -12.34
N ALA A 90 6.79 -3.88 -11.12
CA ALA A 90 6.57 -3.07 -9.93
C ALA A 90 6.84 -3.89 -8.68
N ILE A 91 7.21 -3.20 -7.61
CA ILE A 91 7.56 -3.81 -6.33
C ILE A 91 6.54 -3.39 -5.27
N VAL A 92 6.14 -4.32 -4.42
CA VAL A 92 5.45 -4.05 -3.16
C VAL A 92 6.40 -4.38 -2.02
N LEU A 93 6.69 -3.37 -1.20
CA LEU A 93 7.44 -3.52 0.04
C LEU A 93 6.46 -3.51 1.22
N PRO A 94 6.05 -4.70 1.72
CA PRO A 94 5.21 -4.78 2.90
C PRO A 94 6.02 -4.47 4.17
N GLY A 95 5.32 -4.27 5.30
CA GLY A 95 5.96 -4.23 6.61
C GLY A 95 4.93 -4.12 7.73
N VAL A 96 5.14 -4.84 8.82
CA VAL A 96 4.29 -4.83 10.01
C VAL A 96 5.15 -4.87 11.27
N GLY A 97 4.61 -4.37 12.39
CA GLY A 97 5.33 -4.35 13.66
C GLY A 97 6.29 -3.17 13.76
N HIS A 98 7.52 -3.45 14.18
CA HIS A 98 8.50 -2.44 14.58
C HIS A 98 9.43 -2.04 13.42
N PHE A 99 9.62 -0.74 13.20
CA PHE A 99 10.49 -0.17 12.15
C PHE A 99 11.89 -0.79 12.16
N GLY A 100 12.52 -0.84 13.34
CA GLY A 100 13.89 -1.36 13.45
C GLY A 100 14.02 -2.84 13.13
N HIS A 101 13.00 -3.65 13.46
CA HIS A 101 12.99 -5.06 13.09
C HIS A 101 12.87 -5.21 11.58
N CYS A 102 11.93 -4.48 10.94
CA CYS A 102 11.77 -4.51 9.49
C CYS A 102 13.05 -4.07 8.76
N ALA A 103 13.68 -2.98 9.20
CA ALA A 103 14.91 -2.47 8.61
C ALA A 103 16.07 -3.49 8.70
N ARG A 104 16.23 -4.13 9.87
CA ARG A 104 17.28 -5.14 10.07
C ARG A 104 17.05 -6.41 9.26
N GLU A 105 15.83 -6.93 9.22
CA GLU A 105 15.51 -8.12 8.41
C GLU A 105 15.73 -7.87 6.91
N LEU A 106 15.35 -6.69 6.44
CA LEU A 106 15.57 -6.29 5.04
C LEU A 106 17.07 -6.24 4.71
N ALA A 107 17.86 -5.60 5.59
CA ALA A 107 19.30 -5.47 5.42
C ALA A 107 20.05 -6.80 5.60
N ALA A 108 19.66 -7.64 6.55
CA ALA A 108 20.27 -8.94 6.80
C ALA A 108 20.16 -9.88 5.58
N ARG A 109 19.17 -9.65 4.72
CA ARG A 109 18.96 -10.40 3.47
C ARG A 109 19.54 -9.69 2.23
N GLY A 110 20.19 -8.54 2.41
CA GLY A 110 20.70 -7.70 1.32
C GLY A 110 19.60 -7.07 0.44
N LEU A 111 18.34 -7.14 0.85
CA LEU A 111 17.20 -6.68 0.08
C LEU A 111 17.02 -5.16 0.15
N ASP A 112 17.65 -4.50 1.12
CA ASP A 112 17.70 -3.04 1.19
C ASP A 112 18.50 -2.47 0.01
N ALA A 113 19.64 -3.08 -0.31
CA ALA A 113 20.44 -2.75 -1.50
C ALA A 113 19.64 -3.02 -2.78
N THR A 114 19.00 -4.19 -2.90
CA THR A 114 18.16 -4.52 -4.06
C THR A 114 17.03 -3.52 -4.27
N VAL A 115 16.33 -3.11 -3.21
CA VAL A 115 15.21 -2.16 -3.31
C VAL A 115 15.71 -0.76 -3.65
N ARG A 116 16.91 -0.35 -3.18
CA ARG A 116 17.57 0.90 -3.61
C ARG A 116 17.91 0.88 -5.09
N GLU A 117 18.51 -0.21 -5.57
CA GLU A 117 18.84 -0.38 -6.98
C GLU A 117 17.58 -0.36 -7.85
N ALA A 118 16.51 -1.05 -7.45
CA ALA A 118 15.23 -1.03 -8.16
C ALA A 118 14.67 0.39 -8.31
N ARG A 119 14.78 1.22 -7.27
CA ARG A 119 14.40 2.64 -7.33
C ARG A 119 15.26 3.41 -8.34
N GLU A 120 16.57 3.18 -8.35
CA GLU A 120 17.50 3.82 -9.29
C GLU A 120 17.20 3.44 -10.74
N GLN A 121 16.77 2.21 -10.99
CA GLN A 121 16.28 1.73 -12.29
C GLN A 121 14.89 2.29 -12.67
N GLY A 122 14.23 3.01 -11.77
CA GLY A 122 12.91 3.60 -12.00
C GLY A 122 11.75 2.62 -11.87
N ILE A 123 11.96 1.46 -11.24
CA ILE A 123 10.90 0.49 -10.97
C ILE A 123 9.94 1.09 -9.91
N PRO A 124 8.62 1.17 -10.18
CA PRO A 124 7.67 1.70 -9.21
C PRO A 124 7.61 0.84 -7.93
N ILE A 125 7.66 1.48 -6.76
CA ILE A 125 7.64 0.81 -5.46
C ILE A 125 6.46 1.29 -4.62
N LEU A 126 5.61 0.36 -4.17
CA LEU A 126 4.52 0.59 -3.23
C LEU A 126 4.93 0.09 -1.83
N GLY A 127 5.13 1.01 -0.89
CA GLY A 127 5.34 0.68 0.51
C GLY A 127 4.01 0.52 1.25
N LEU A 128 3.85 -0.52 2.06
CA LEU A 128 2.64 -0.74 2.88
C LEU A 128 2.98 -0.68 4.37
N CYS A 129 2.30 0.20 5.11
CA CYS A 129 2.48 0.43 6.54
C CYS A 129 3.96 0.70 6.90
N VAL A 130 4.64 -0.20 7.61
CA VAL A 130 6.06 -0.03 7.94
C VAL A 130 6.93 -0.04 6.68
N GLY A 131 6.53 -0.76 5.63
CA GLY A 131 7.23 -0.71 4.34
C GLY A 131 7.24 0.69 3.71
N MET A 132 6.18 1.49 3.91
CA MET A 132 6.18 2.91 3.54
C MET A 132 7.08 3.73 4.46
N GLN A 133 7.04 3.47 5.77
CA GLN A 133 7.90 4.16 6.74
C GLN A 133 9.39 3.94 6.43
N LEU A 134 9.78 2.75 5.98
CA LEU A 134 11.15 2.44 5.56
C LEU A 134 11.64 3.32 4.41
N PHE A 135 10.77 4.01 3.65
CA PHE A 135 11.23 4.97 2.64
C PHE A 135 11.92 6.20 3.25
N PHE A 136 11.70 6.49 4.53
CA PHE A 136 12.35 7.60 5.24
C PHE A 136 13.72 7.18 5.79
N GLU A 137 14.49 8.14 6.29
CA GLU A 137 15.86 7.88 6.75
C GLU A 137 15.89 7.20 8.12
N ARG A 138 14.98 7.58 9.01
CA ARG A 138 15.02 7.25 10.45
C ARG A 138 13.61 7.11 11.02
N SER A 139 13.52 6.48 12.19
CA SER A 139 12.32 6.46 13.01
C SER A 139 12.65 6.69 14.48
N GLU A 140 11.77 7.40 15.20
CA GLU A 140 11.83 7.50 16.66
C GLU A 140 11.50 6.18 17.36
N GLU A 141 10.89 5.23 16.65
CA GLU A 141 10.62 3.89 17.17
C GLU A 141 11.92 3.11 17.44
N ASP A 142 12.97 3.35 16.63
CA ASP A 142 14.30 2.78 16.81
C ASP A 142 15.38 3.71 16.27
N ALA A 143 16.03 4.48 17.16
CA ALA A 143 17.07 5.44 16.79
C ALA A 143 18.33 4.79 16.17
N SER A 144 18.54 3.48 16.40
CA SER A 144 19.68 2.75 15.83
C SER A 144 19.42 2.30 14.39
N ALA A 145 18.16 2.09 14.03
CA ALA A 145 17.78 1.63 12.71
C ALA A 145 17.91 2.74 11.65
N ARG A 146 18.10 2.32 10.40
CA ARG A 146 18.15 3.20 9.22
C ARG A 146 17.17 2.65 8.19
N GLY A 147 16.36 3.54 7.61
CA GLY A 147 15.52 3.17 6.48
C GLY A 147 16.27 3.28 5.14
N LEU A 148 15.51 3.14 4.07
CA LEU A 148 15.95 3.24 2.68
C LEU A 148 16.31 4.67 2.28
N GLY A 149 15.88 5.70 3.00
CA GLY A 149 16.27 7.09 2.73
C GLY A 149 15.91 7.57 1.31
N PHE A 150 14.79 7.08 0.76
CA PHE A 150 14.22 7.55 -0.50
C PHE A 150 13.58 8.92 -0.35
N MET A 151 13.12 9.22 0.86
CA MET A 151 12.56 10.49 1.30
C MET A 151 13.35 10.97 2.51
N ALA A 152 13.67 12.27 2.54
CA ALA A 152 14.26 12.89 3.72
C ALA A 152 13.23 12.92 4.87
N GLY A 153 13.70 12.83 6.11
CA GLY A 153 12.86 13.01 7.29
C GLY A 153 12.82 11.81 8.24
N VAL A 154 12.02 11.95 9.30
CA VAL A 154 11.95 11.02 10.42
C VAL A 154 10.51 10.57 10.63
N VAL A 155 10.32 9.28 10.81
CA VAL A 155 9.04 8.68 11.21
C VAL A 155 8.88 8.85 12.72
N ARG A 156 7.97 9.72 13.14
CA ARG A 156 7.77 10.13 14.53
C ARG A 156 6.56 9.49 15.18
N ARG A 157 6.57 9.42 16.51
CA ARG A 157 5.40 8.98 17.26
C ARG A 157 4.30 10.02 17.11
N LEU A 158 3.09 9.55 16.81
CA LEU A 158 1.91 10.42 16.81
C LEU A 158 1.75 11.09 18.18
N SER A 159 1.42 12.37 18.18
CA SER A 159 1.23 13.18 19.39
C SER A 159 -0.01 14.08 19.25
N GLY A 160 -0.39 14.74 20.36
CA GLY A 160 -1.55 15.63 20.39
C GLY A 160 -2.88 14.89 20.65
N ALA A 161 -3.95 15.32 19.96
CA ALA A 161 -5.32 14.86 20.23
C ALA A 161 -5.67 13.48 19.64
N VAL A 162 -4.76 12.85 18.89
CA VAL A 162 -4.99 11.53 18.29
C VAL A 162 -4.73 10.46 19.33
N ARG A 163 -5.68 9.55 19.55
CA ARG A 163 -5.46 8.34 20.37
C ARG A 163 -4.36 7.49 19.74
N VAL A 164 -3.38 7.06 20.52
CA VAL A 164 -2.23 6.27 20.05
C VAL A 164 -2.32 4.83 20.60
N PRO A 165 -2.22 3.78 19.75
CA PRO A 165 -2.14 3.85 18.29
C PRO A 165 -3.42 4.43 17.65
N HIS A 166 -3.26 5.08 16.50
CA HIS A 166 -4.37 5.43 15.63
C HIS A 166 -4.89 4.14 15.01
N ILE A 167 -6.10 3.71 15.43
CA ILE A 167 -6.77 2.51 14.93
C ILE A 167 -8.15 2.89 14.42
N GLY A 168 -8.43 2.61 13.15
CA GLY A 168 -9.76 2.76 12.59
C GLY A 168 -9.77 3.25 11.16
N TRP A 169 -10.98 3.51 10.67
CA TRP A 169 -11.22 4.12 9.37
C TRP A 169 -11.09 5.64 9.48
N ASN A 170 -10.27 6.24 8.61
CA ASN A 170 -10.06 7.68 8.58
C ASN A 170 -10.00 8.20 7.13
N GLU A 171 -10.38 9.45 6.93
CA GLU A 171 -10.42 10.07 5.61
C GLU A 171 -9.02 10.39 5.10
N VAL A 172 -8.77 10.11 3.82
CA VAL A 172 -7.58 10.58 3.12
C VAL A 172 -7.94 11.73 2.21
N ARG A 173 -7.27 12.87 2.41
CA ARG A 173 -7.36 14.06 1.55
C ARG A 173 -6.28 14.03 0.48
N GLN A 174 -6.68 14.05 -0.77
CA GLN A 174 -5.77 14.07 -1.92
C GLN A 174 -5.23 15.50 -2.11
N ARG A 175 -3.91 15.67 -2.01
CA ARG A 175 -3.25 16.98 -2.20
C ARG A 175 -2.99 17.34 -3.66
N ARG A 176 -2.96 16.33 -4.53
CA ARG A 176 -2.76 16.45 -5.98
C ARG A 176 -3.38 15.24 -6.68
N SER A 177 -3.75 15.40 -7.94
CA SER A 177 -4.12 14.25 -8.78
C SER A 177 -2.94 13.29 -8.91
N HIS A 178 -3.20 12.01 -8.72
CA HIS A 178 -2.18 10.97 -8.81
C HIS A 178 -2.74 9.69 -9.45
N PRO A 179 -2.03 9.04 -10.39
CA PRO A 179 -2.53 7.84 -11.06
C PRO A 179 -2.93 6.71 -10.10
N TRP A 180 -2.24 6.55 -8.96
CA TRP A 180 -2.57 5.53 -7.95
C TRP A 180 -3.91 5.76 -7.24
N LEU A 181 -4.44 6.98 -7.28
CA LEU A 181 -5.72 7.34 -6.67
C LEU A 181 -6.83 7.48 -7.71
N SER A 182 -6.56 7.12 -8.97
CA SER A 182 -7.56 7.16 -10.04
C SER A 182 -8.75 6.28 -9.70
N GLY A 183 -9.96 6.86 -9.79
CA GLY A 183 -11.21 6.18 -9.44
C GLY A 183 -11.52 6.12 -7.94
N ILE A 184 -10.65 6.67 -7.08
CA ILE A 184 -10.90 6.79 -5.65
C ILE A 184 -11.33 8.24 -5.35
N PRO A 185 -12.55 8.48 -4.84
CA PRO A 185 -13.00 9.82 -4.46
C PRO A 185 -12.11 10.46 -3.39
N ASP A 186 -11.95 11.79 -3.43
CA ASP A 186 -11.33 12.54 -2.33
C ASP A 186 -12.15 12.42 -1.04
N GLY A 187 -11.49 12.33 0.11
CA GLY A 187 -12.15 12.06 1.39
C GLY A 187 -12.60 10.62 1.59
N SER A 188 -12.20 9.69 0.71
CA SER A 188 -12.45 8.26 0.94
C SER A 188 -11.78 7.78 2.22
N HIS A 189 -12.43 6.84 2.90
CA HIS A 189 -11.91 6.26 4.13
C HIS A 189 -10.94 5.13 3.84
N PHE A 190 -9.81 5.12 4.56
CA PHE A 190 -8.84 4.03 4.58
C PHE A 190 -8.67 3.54 6.02
N TYR A 191 -8.30 2.27 6.18
CA TYR A 191 -8.06 1.70 7.50
C TYR A 191 -6.61 1.91 7.94
N PHE A 192 -6.44 2.43 9.15
CA PHE A 192 -5.16 2.74 9.76
C PHE A 192 -4.97 1.94 11.05
N VAL A 193 -3.74 1.50 11.29
CA VAL A 193 -3.27 0.91 12.55
C VAL A 193 -1.79 1.24 12.73
N HIS A 194 -1.48 2.38 13.34
CA HIS A 194 -0.10 2.82 13.54
C HIS A 194 0.06 3.75 14.74
N SER A 195 1.21 3.69 15.40
CA SER A 195 1.60 4.67 16.43
C SER A 195 2.55 5.74 15.90
N PHE A 196 3.11 5.53 14.71
CA PHE A 196 4.13 6.39 14.12
C PHE A 196 3.73 6.81 12.70
N ALA A 197 4.13 8.00 12.27
CA ALA A 197 3.93 8.51 10.93
C ALA A 197 5.10 9.42 10.53
N PRO A 198 5.38 9.56 9.21
CA PRO A 198 6.29 10.60 8.75
C PRO A 198 5.76 12.01 9.08
N ASP A 199 6.67 12.95 9.33
CA ASP A 199 6.38 14.38 9.45
C ASP A 199 5.83 15.00 8.16
#